data_AF-A0A535T630-F1
#
_entry.id   AF-A0A535T630-F1
#
_cell.length_a   1.000
_cell.length_b   1.000
_cell.length_c   1.000
_cell.angle_alpha   90.00
_cell.angle_beta   90.00
_cell.angle_gamma   90.00
#
_symmetry.space_group_name_H-M   'P 1'
#
loop_
_entity.id
_entity.type
_entity.pdbx_description
1 polymer ?
#
loop_
_entity_poly.entity_id
_entity_poly.type
_entity_poly.pdbx_seq_one_letter_code
_entity_poly.pdbx_strand_id
1 'polypeptide(L)'
;MQSQQQAWNFFQQLGTAKRLVKGCVAVILVVLFLGMIFGLHAPGAHAQASSASTAQSTSHTSISLYTGNQFPWPACTWWANQRYHQLHGIYVPWRTQSNAWQWTARAYNFHWRVYRAPGVGWIMDLQPWVQGAYGLGHVGVVERVLAGGYFIASSTSWGRYPTQVTYWRFHVGNGVTFLHQ
;
A
#
# COMPACT_ATOMS: atom_id res chain seq x y z
N MET A 1 17.11 -43.60 -24.89
CA MET A 1 17.71 -42.57 -25.78
C MET A 1 16.91 -41.26 -25.82
N GLN A 2 15.62 -41.20 -25.43
CA GLN A 2 14.83 -39.95 -25.45
C GLN A 2 15.13 -38.94 -24.32
N SER A 3 15.67 -39.34 -23.17
CA SER A 3 15.92 -38.42 -22.04
C SER A 3 17.13 -37.51 -22.23
N GLN A 4 18.12 -37.94 -23.03
CA GLN A 4 19.33 -37.16 -23.32
C GLN A 4 19.03 -35.97 -24.24
N GLN A 5 18.07 -36.12 -25.17
CA GLN A 5 17.65 -35.04 -26.07
C GLN A 5 16.92 -33.90 -25.33
N GLN A 6 16.12 -34.23 -24.31
CA GLN A 6 15.34 -33.24 -23.55
C GLN A 6 16.23 -32.38 -22.65
N ALA A 7 17.27 -32.96 -22.07
CA ALA A 7 18.24 -32.22 -21.26
C ALA A 7 19.02 -31.19 -22.11
N TRP A 8 19.43 -31.56 -23.33
CA TRP A 8 20.16 -30.67 -24.23
C TRP A 8 19.36 -29.42 -24.61
N ASN A 9 18.06 -29.58 -24.88
CA ASN A 9 17.17 -28.46 -25.22
C ASN A 9 16.97 -27.49 -24.04
N PHE A 10 16.94 -28.00 -22.81
CA PHE A 10 16.82 -27.17 -21.60
C PHE A 10 18.08 -26.32 -21.36
N PHE A 11 19.27 -26.89 -21.57
CA PHE A 11 20.52 -26.14 -21.44
C PHE A 11 20.67 -25.05 -22.52
N GLN A 12 20.17 -25.25 -23.74
CA GLN A 12 20.17 -24.20 -24.76
C GLN A 12 19.22 -23.03 -24.41
N GLN A 13 18.08 -23.30 -23.77
CA GLN A 13 17.15 -22.26 -23.29
C GLN A 13 17.75 -21.36 -22.19
N LEU A 14 18.61 -21.90 -21.33
CA LEU A 14 19.27 -21.10 -20.28
C LEU A 14 20.34 -20.14 -20.84
N GLY A 15 20.97 -20.48 -21.96
CA GLY A 15 21.99 -19.65 -22.62
C GLY A 15 21.41 -18.43 -23.35
N THR A 16 20.25 -18.58 -23.98
CA THR A 16 19.56 -17.50 -24.72
C THR A 16 18.93 -16.47 -23.78
N ALA A 17 18.40 -16.88 -22.62
CA ALA A 17 17.83 -15.97 -21.62
C ALA A 17 18.87 -14.95 -21.09
N LYS A 18 20.14 -15.35 -20.92
CA LYS A 18 21.22 -14.44 -20.49
C LYS A 18 21.58 -13.38 -21.53
N ARG A 19 21.34 -13.63 -22.82
CA ARG A 19 21.64 -12.67 -23.91
C ARG A 19 20.57 -11.58 -24.03
N LEU A 20 19.30 -11.91 -23.80
CA LEU A 20 18.18 -10.97 -23.83
C LEU A 20 18.23 -9.93 -22.71
N VAL A 21 18.59 -10.33 -21.48
CA VAL A 21 18.70 -9.40 -20.33
C VAL A 21 19.79 -8.35 -20.55
N LYS A 22 20.92 -8.75 -21.17
CA LYS A 22 22.04 -7.84 -21.43
C LYS A 22 21.74 -6.82 -22.53
N GLY A 23 20.89 -7.17 -23.50
CA GLY A 23 20.45 -6.26 -24.58
C GLY A 23 19.50 -5.16 -24.10
N CYS A 24 18.56 -5.47 -23.20
CA CYS A 24 17.59 -4.50 -22.70
C CYS A 24 18.24 -3.37 -21.86
N VAL A 25 19.28 -3.68 -21.08
CA VAL A 25 19.97 -2.68 -20.23
C VAL A 25 20.75 -1.67 -21.09
N ALA A 26 21.35 -2.10 -22.20
CA ALA A 26 22.10 -1.21 -23.09
C ALA A 26 21.20 -0.20 -23.81
N VAL A 27 20.00 -0.60 -24.25
CA VAL A 27 19.05 0.28 -24.93
C VAL A 27 18.49 1.35 -23.99
N ILE A 28 18.21 1.00 -22.73
CA ILE A 28 17.68 1.95 -21.73
C ILE A 28 18.70 3.04 -21.39
N LEU A 29 19.99 2.70 -21.32
CA LEU A 29 21.05 3.67 -21.03
C LEU A 29 21.29 4.67 -22.17
N VAL A 30 21.14 4.25 -23.44
CA VAL A 30 21.28 5.14 -24.60
C VAL A 30 20.11 6.14 -24.70
N VAL A 31 18.89 5.71 -24.39
CA VAL A 31 17.71 6.60 -24.41
C VAL A 31 17.77 7.65 -23.30
N LEU A 32 18.28 7.28 -22.11
CA LEU A 32 18.47 8.23 -21.00
C LEU A 32 19.58 9.25 -21.27
N PHE A 33 20.61 8.88 -22.04
CA PHE A 33 21.69 9.81 -22.39
C PHE A 33 21.30 10.80 -23.50
N LEU A 34 20.46 10.41 -24.46
CA LEU A 34 20.00 11.30 -25.53
C LEU A 34 18.91 12.31 -25.08
N GLY A 35 18.14 11.98 -24.05
CA GLY A 35 17.10 12.87 -23.50
C GLY A 35 17.64 14.07 -22.70
N MET A 36 18.92 14.08 -22.34
CA MET A 36 19.54 15.15 -21.54
C MET A 36 20.28 16.21 -22.38
N ILE A 37 20.32 16.06 -23.72
CA ILE A 37 21.09 16.97 -24.60
C ILE A 37 20.17 17.94 -25.37
N PHE A 38 18.87 17.63 -25.51
CA PHE A 38 17.90 18.53 -26.14
C PHE A 38 17.09 19.32 -25.10
N GLY A 39 17.71 20.40 -24.62
CA GLY A 39 17.05 21.42 -23.81
C GLY A 39 16.00 22.21 -24.60
N LEU A 40 14.88 22.50 -23.94
CA LEU A 40 13.93 23.55 -24.33
C LEU A 40 14.19 24.76 -23.43
N HIS A 41 14.84 25.77 -24.01
CA HIS A 41 14.97 27.11 -23.47
C HIS A 41 13.69 27.90 -23.75
N ALA A 42 13.11 28.52 -22.72
CA ALA A 42 12.21 29.66 -22.86
C ALA A 42 12.60 30.71 -21.79
N PRO A 43 12.94 31.97 -22.16
CA PRO A 43 13.43 32.98 -21.22
C PRO A 43 12.33 33.86 -20.58
N GLY A 44 12.51 34.12 -19.27
CA GLY A 44 12.25 35.37 -18.47
C GLY A 44 10.88 36.05 -18.55
N ALA A 45 10.42 36.90 -17.62
CA ALA A 45 10.81 37.42 -16.30
C ALA A 45 9.48 37.96 -15.67
N HIS A 46 9.28 38.07 -14.36
CA HIS A 46 9.53 39.27 -13.55
C HIS A 46 8.95 39.03 -12.14
N ALA A 47 9.64 39.55 -11.13
CA ALA A 47 9.25 39.52 -9.72
C ALA A 47 8.26 40.65 -9.36
N GLN A 48 7.36 40.42 -8.39
CA GLN A 48 7.02 41.44 -7.40
C GLN A 48 6.47 40.83 -6.10
N ALA A 49 6.79 41.51 -5.00
CA ALA A 49 6.81 41.02 -3.63
C ALA A 49 5.47 41.04 -2.88
N SER A 50 5.46 40.23 -1.82
CA SER A 50 4.80 40.33 -0.50
C SER A 50 3.61 41.27 -0.31
N SER A 51 2.49 40.72 0.17
CA SER A 51 2.03 40.84 1.58
C SER A 51 0.54 40.48 1.70
N ALA A 52 0.20 39.70 2.72
CA ALA A 52 -0.92 39.92 3.65
C ALA A 52 -1.48 38.59 4.17
N SER A 53 -1.32 38.42 5.47
CA SER A 53 -1.91 37.38 6.30
C SER A 53 -3.43 37.51 6.32
N THR A 54 -4.14 36.42 6.03
CA THR A 54 -5.41 36.13 6.70
C THR A 54 -5.45 34.63 6.96
N ALA A 55 -5.44 34.28 8.24
CA ALA A 55 -5.70 32.94 8.71
C ALA A 55 -7.07 32.50 8.19
N GLN A 56 -7.10 31.47 7.37
CA GLN A 56 -8.31 30.69 7.16
C GLN A 56 -7.97 29.25 7.47
N SER A 57 -8.28 28.88 8.71
CA SER A 57 -8.34 27.50 9.16
C SER A 57 -9.50 26.84 8.44
N THR A 58 -9.31 26.52 7.16
CA THR A 58 -10.13 25.54 6.47
C THR A 58 -9.73 24.20 7.03
N SER A 59 -10.57 23.62 7.88
CA SER A 59 -10.62 22.18 8.02
C SER A 59 -10.81 21.61 6.62
N HIS A 60 -9.71 21.22 5.98
CA HIS A 60 -9.72 20.43 4.76
C HIS A 60 -10.25 19.05 5.14
N THR A 61 -11.57 18.96 5.33
CA THR A 61 -12.27 17.70 5.15
C THR A 61 -12.16 17.43 3.66
N SER A 62 -11.05 16.79 3.27
CA SER A 62 -10.93 16.21 1.95
C SER A 62 -12.08 15.23 1.83
N ILE A 63 -13.18 15.65 1.20
CA ILE A 63 -14.23 14.73 0.81
C ILE A 63 -13.52 13.74 -0.10
N SER A 64 -13.29 12.55 0.43
CA SER A 64 -12.72 11.44 -0.30
C SER A 64 -13.61 11.21 -1.52
N LEU A 65 -13.15 11.64 -2.70
CA LEU A 65 -13.83 11.50 -3.99
C LEU A 65 -14.00 10.02 -4.43
N TYR A 66 -13.67 9.08 -3.56
CA TYR A 66 -13.84 7.65 -3.76
C TYR A 66 -15.30 7.29 -3.49
N THR A 67 -16.04 6.99 -4.55
CA THR A 67 -17.49 6.77 -4.52
C THR A 67 -17.92 5.41 -3.99
N GLY A 68 -16.97 4.54 -3.60
CA GLY A 68 -17.30 3.21 -3.09
C GLY A 68 -16.08 2.36 -2.71
N ASN A 69 -16.38 1.18 -2.20
CA ASN A 69 -15.36 0.21 -1.81
C ASN A 69 -14.76 -0.50 -3.03
N GLN A 70 -13.50 -0.20 -3.32
CA GLN A 70 -12.78 -0.68 -4.50
C GLN A 70 -12.05 -2.01 -4.33
N PHE A 71 -11.99 -2.53 -3.11
CA PHE A 71 -11.29 -3.79 -2.84
C PHE A 71 -12.18 -4.99 -3.19
N PRO A 72 -11.62 -6.17 -3.50
CA PRO A 72 -12.43 -7.33 -3.80
C PRO A 72 -12.95 -7.99 -2.51
N TRP A 73 -14.25 -8.27 -2.43
CA TRP A 73 -14.80 -9.14 -1.40
C TRP A 73 -14.32 -10.60 -1.62
N PRO A 74 -13.95 -11.38 -0.58
CA PRO A 74 -13.99 -11.06 0.86
C PRO A 74 -12.63 -10.65 1.45
N ALA A 75 -11.73 -10.04 0.67
CA ALA A 75 -10.37 -9.73 1.14
C ALA A 75 -10.36 -8.88 2.42
N CYS A 76 -9.33 -9.01 3.24
CA CYS A 76 -9.19 -8.24 4.48
C CYS A 76 -9.23 -6.72 4.23
N THR A 77 -8.65 -6.29 3.11
CA THR A 77 -8.67 -4.91 2.61
C THR A 77 -10.08 -4.40 2.31
N TRP A 78 -10.97 -5.27 1.83
CA TRP A 78 -12.37 -4.92 1.60
C TRP A 78 -13.10 -4.61 2.89
N TRP A 79 -13.00 -5.49 3.91
CA TRP A 79 -13.66 -5.22 5.19
C TRP A 79 -13.05 -4.00 5.88
N ALA A 80 -11.72 -3.88 5.91
CA ALA A 80 -11.06 -2.74 6.51
C ALA A 80 -11.55 -1.42 5.90
N ASN A 81 -11.62 -1.35 4.57
CA ASN A 81 -12.14 -0.17 3.86
C ASN A 81 -13.64 0.07 4.14
N GLN A 82 -14.46 -0.98 4.14
CA GLN A 82 -15.89 -0.86 4.40
C GLN A 82 -16.18 -0.36 5.82
N ARG A 83 -15.52 -0.97 6.81
CA ARG A 83 -15.71 -0.67 8.22
C ARG A 83 -15.16 0.71 8.56
N TYR A 84 -14.02 1.09 7.99
CA TYR A 84 -13.49 2.44 8.14
C TYR A 84 -14.44 3.49 7.56
N HIS A 85 -15.04 3.24 6.40
CA HIS A 85 -16.07 4.12 5.85
C HIS A 85 -17.32 4.22 6.73
N GLN A 86 -17.80 3.11 7.30
CA GLN A 86 -18.93 3.14 8.25
C GLN A 86 -18.66 4.02 9.47
N LEU A 87 -17.40 4.10 9.93
CA LEU A 87 -17.02 4.83 11.12
C LEU A 87 -16.66 6.30 10.83
N HIS A 88 -16.06 6.58 9.68
CA HIS A 88 -15.45 7.89 9.38
C HIS A 88 -16.03 8.59 8.15
N GLY A 89 -16.94 7.94 7.42
CA GLY A 89 -17.57 8.49 6.22
C GLY A 89 -16.66 8.55 4.98
N ILE A 90 -15.44 8.02 5.05
CA ILE A 90 -14.44 8.07 3.97
C ILE A 90 -13.90 6.68 3.62
N TYR A 91 -13.54 6.48 2.36
CA TYR A 91 -12.85 5.27 1.92
C TYR A 91 -11.34 5.49 1.86
N VAL A 92 -10.59 4.39 2.01
CA VAL A 92 -9.15 4.30 1.77
C VAL A 92 -8.85 4.73 0.32
N PRO A 93 -7.91 5.67 0.09
CA PRO A 93 -7.77 6.34 -1.19
C PRO A 93 -6.89 5.62 -2.22
N TRP A 94 -6.10 4.62 -1.84
CA TRP A 94 -5.17 3.97 -2.76
C TRP A 94 -5.79 2.79 -3.53
N ARG A 95 -5.54 2.75 -4.85
CA ARG A 95 -6.04 1.70 -5.77
C ARG A 95 -4.96 0.73 -6.24
N THR A 96 -3.74 1.23 -6.43
CA THR A 96 -2.56 0.47 -6.84
C THR A 96 -1.68 0.18 -5.63
N GLN A 97 -0.89 -0.88 -5.71
CA GLN A 97 0.00 -1.30 -4.61
C GLN A 97 -0.79 -1.42 -3.30
N SER A 98 -1.88 -2.16 -3.36
CA SER A 98 -2.95 -2.13 -2.38
C SER A 98 -3.12 -3.46 -1.62
N ASN A 99 -2.13 -4.36 -1.71
CA ASN A 99 -2.02 -5.49 -0.79
C ASN A 99 -1.87 -4.96 0.65
N ALA A 100 -2.33 -5.74 1.62
CA ALA A 100 -2.42 -5.28 3.01
C ALA A 100 -1.10 -4.72 3.55
N TRP A 101 0.02 -5.44 3.37
CA TRP A 101 1.34 -4.99 3.83
C TRP A 101 1.80 -3.63 3.27
N GLN A 102 1.26 -3.21 2.13
CA GLN A 102 1.63 -1.95 1.48
C GLN A 102 0.91 -0.76 2.09
N TRP A 103 -0.15 -0.97 2.88
CA TRP A 103 -1.03 0.09 3.36
C TRP A 103 -0.31 1.10 4.25
N THR A 104 0.66 0.68 5.06
CA THR A 104 1.54 1.60 5.81
C THR A 104 2.25 2.59 4.88
N ALA A 105 2.90 2.11 3.81
CA ALA A 105 3.59 2.98 2.87
C ALA A 105 2.61 3.86 2.09
N ARG A 106 1.45 3.31 1.71
CA ARG A 106 0.40 4.07 1.03
C ARG A 106 -0.22 5.13 1.92
N ALA A 107 -0.37 4.89 3.22
CA ALA A 107 -0.87 5.89 4.17
C ALA A 107 0.03 7.14 4.15
N TYR A 108 1.36 6.98 4.22
CA TYR A 108 2.28 8.12 4.08
C TYR A 108 2.13 8.84 2.74
N ASN A 109 2.06 8.11 1.63
CA ASN A 109 1.91 8.70 0.30
C ASN A 109 0.62 9.52 0.12
N PHE A 110 -0.42 9.20 0.91
CA PHE A 110 -1.72 9.87 0.89
C PHE A 110 -1.91 10.80 2.10
N HIS A 111 -0.83 11.13 2.81
CA HIS A 111 -0.83 12.02 3.97
C HIS A 111 -1.72 11.57 5.13
N TRP A 112 -2.04 10.28 5.22
CA TRP A 112 -2.62 9.69 6.41
C TRP A 112 -1.52 9.54 7.47
N ARG A 113 -1.91 9.57 8.73
CA ARG A 113 -1.02 9.37 9.86
C ARG A 113 -0.84 7.88 10.13
N VAL A 114 0.39 7.51 10.45
CA VAL A 114 0.76 6.16 10.85
C VAL A 114 1.24 6.18 12.30
N TYR A 115 0.58 5.40 13.14
CA TYR A 115 0.84 5.31 14.56
C TYR A 115 1.40 3.94 14.93
N ARG A 116 2.09 3.89 16.08
CA ARG A 116 2.59 2.66 16.71
C ARG A 116 1.70 2.16 17.85
N ALA A 117 0.69 2.93 18.22
CA ALA A 117 -0.29 2.59 19.24
C ALA A 117 -1.70 2.52 18.62
N PRO A 118 -2.56 1.61 19.09
CA PRO A 118 -3.89 1.42 18.54
C PRO A 118 -4.85 2.53 18.98
N GLY A 119 -5.72 2.94 18.07
CA GLY A 119 -6.90 3.74 18.38
C GLY A 119 -8.16 3.01 17.91
N VAL A 120 -9.25 3.10 18.67
CA VAL A 120 -10.53 2.50 18.26
C VAL A 120 -11.00 3.13 16.95
N GLY A 121 -11.43 2.30 16.01
CA GLY A 121 -11.84 2.69 14.67
C GLY A 121 -10.68 2.93 13.70
N TRP A 122 -9.42 2.78 14.12
CA TRP A 122 -8.27 2.90 13.22
C TRP A 122 -8.02 1.58 12.50
N ILE A 123 -7.35 1.66 11.34
CA ILE A 123 -6.99 0.47 10.58
C ILE A 123 -5.69 -0.09 11.17
N MET A 124 -5.69 -1.35 11.59
CA MET A 124 -4.47 -2.12 11.87
C MET A 124 -3.90 -2.63 10.54
N ASP A 125 -2.58 -2.51 10.36
CA ASP A 125 -1.81 -3.16 9.29
C ASP A 125 -0.75 -4.08 9.91
N LEU A 126 -0.81 -5.36 9.53
CA LEU A 126 0.16 -6.40 9.85
C LEU A 126 1.05 -6.65 8.63
N GLN A 127 2.35 -6.48 8.84
CA GLN A 127 3.34 -6.87 7.85
C GLN A 127 3.37 -8.39 7.64
N PRO A 128 3.96 -8.89 6.54
CA PRO A 128 4.00 -10.31 6.25
C PRO A 128 4.60 -11.11 7.40
N TRP A 129 3.97 -12.25 7.72
CA TRP A 129 4.42 -13.19 8.76
C TRP A 129 4.33 -12.68 10.20
N VAL A 130 3.69 -11.52 10.42
CA VAL A 130 3.46 -10.96 11.76
C VAL A 130 2.15 -11.46 12.33
N GLN A 131 2.20 -12.02 13.55
CA GLN A 131 1.03 -12.45 14.33
C GLN A 131 0.05 -13.36 13.56
N GLY A 132 0.57 -14.20 12.66
CA GLY A 132 -0.21 -15.13 11.84
C GLY A 132 -0.63 -14.60 10.46
N ALA A 133 -0.23 -13.37 10.08
CA ALA A 133 -0.44 -12.87 8.73
C ALA A 133 0.38 -13.64 7.69
N TYR A 134 -0.17 -13.86 6.50
CA TYR A 134 0.53 -14.50 5.39
C TYR A 134 1.35 -13.48 4.58
N GLY A 135 1.94 -13.92 3.46
CA GLY A 135 2.83 -13.11 2.61
C GLY A 135 2.23 -11.79 2.09
N LEU A 136 0.89 -11.67 2.00
CA LEU A 136 0.22 -10.44 1.59
C LEU A 136 0.02 -9.43 2.73
N GLY A 137 0.46 -9.75 3.95
CA GLY A 137 0.12 -9.02 5.16
C GLY A 137 -1.35 -9.22 5.53
N HIS A 138 -1.83 -8.43 6.48
CA HIS A 138 -3.25 -8.44 6.86
C HIS A 138 -3.69 -7.08 7.41
N VAL A 139 -4.91 -6.67 7.11
CA VAL A 139 -5.49 -5.43 7.65
C VAL A 139 -6.85 -5.70 8.27
N GLY A 140 -7.20 -4.89 9.27
CA GLY A 140 -8.49 -4.93 9.94
C GLY A 140 -8.77 -3.60 10.63
N VAL A 141 -9.94 -3.44 11.25
CA VAL A 141 -10.26 -2.24 12.03
C VAL A 141 -10.19 -2.57 13.51
N VAL A 142 -9.51 -1.74 14.29
CA VAL A 142 -9.44 -1.89 15.74
C VAL A 142 -10.81 -1.59 16.34
N GLU A 143 -11.44 -2.60 16.95
CA GLU A 143 -12.76 -2.46 17.58
C GLU A 143 -12.66 -2.20 19.08
N ARG A 144 -11.55 -2.59 19.72
CA ARG A 144 -11.33 -2.39 21.15
C ARG A 144 -9.83 -2.38 21.48
N VAL A 145 -9.40 -1.42 22.29
CA VAL A 145 -8.06 -1.39 22.88
C VAL A 145 -8.10 -2.02 24.27
N LEU A 146 -7.10 -2.84 24.59
CA LEU A 146 -6.96 -3.56 25.87
C LEU A 146 -5.70 -3.08 26.61
N ALA A 147 -5.58 -3.48 27.87
CA ALA A 147 -4.36 -3.24 28.63
C ALA A 147 -3.17 -4.04 28.07
N GLY A 148 -1.94 -3.62 28.41
CA GLY A 148 -0.72 -4.34 28.07
C GLY A 148 -0.36 -4.35 26.58
N GLY A 149 -0.89 -3.39 25.80
CA GLY A 149 -0.60 -3.29 24.36
C GLY A 149 -1.39 -4.27 23.49
N TYR A 150 -2.38 -4.97 24.05
CA TYR A 150 -3.29 -5.83 23.28
C TYR A 150 -4.47 -5.02 22.73
N PHE A 151 -5.08 -5.53 21.66
CA PHE A 151 -6.29 -4.96 21.08
C PHE A 151 -7.07 -6.03 20.31
N ILE A 152 -8.35 -5.77 20.05
CA ILE A 152 -9.21 -6.59 19.19
C ILE A 152 -9.41 -5.86 17.87
N ALA A 153 -9.21 -6.57 16.76
CA ALA A 153 -9.52 -6.06 15.42
C ALA A 153 -10.53 -6.95 14.70
N SER A 154 -11.41 -6.34 13.91
CA SER A 154 -12.34 -7.01 13.01
C SER A 154 -11.75 -7.12 11.60
N SER A 155 -11.90 -8.30 10.98
CA SER A 155 -11.47 -8.53 9.59
C SER A 155 -12.18 -9.72 8.96
N THR A 156 -12.32 -9.69 7.64
CA THR A 156 -12.58 -10.88 6.81
C THR A 156 -11.27 -11.52 6.37
N SER A 157 -11.33 -12.70 5.76
CA SER A 157 -10.14 -13.44 5.30
C SER A 157 -9.13 -13.75 6.40
N TRP A 158 -9.59 -13.94 7.63
CA TRP A 158 -8.76 -14.38 8.75
C TRP A 158 -9.30 -15.68 9.36
N GLY A 159 -8.40 -16.64 9.60
CA GLY A 159 -8.77 -17.96 10.10
C GLY A 159 -9.54 -18.79 9.07
N ARG A 160 -10.43 -19.67 9.55
CA ARG A 160 -11.08 -20.72 8.74
C ARG A 160 -12.23 -20.22 7.85
N TYR A 161 -12.83 -19.08 8.17
CA TYR A 161 -14.05 -18.59 7.52
C TYR A 161 -13.77 -17.28 6.76
N PRO A 162 -13.27 -17.35 5.52
CA PRO A 162 -12.77 -16.17 4.81
C PRO A 162 -13.84 -15.13 4.50
N THR A 163 -15.11 -15.53 4.41
CA THR A 163 -16.24 -14.66 4.08
C THR A 163 -16.93 -14.04 5.30
N GLN A 164 -16.54 -14.42 6.51
CA GLN A 164 -17.13 -13.91 7.75
C GLN A 164 -16.26 -12.82 8.35
N VAL A 165 -16.89 -11.80 8.93
CA VAL A 165 -16.18 -10.86 9.80
C VAL A 165 -15.87 -11.58 11.09
N THR A 166 -14.59 -11.68 11.42
CA THR A 166 -14.10 -12.29 12.65
C THR A 166 -13.38 -11.26 13.50
N TYR A 167 -13.35 -11.48 14.81
CA TYR A 167 -12.74 -10.59 15.79
C TYR A 167 -11.58 -11.33 16.45
N TRP A 168 -10.36 -10.81 16.29
CA TRP A 168 -9.17 -11.47 16.79
C TRP A 168 -8.34 -10.53 17.65
N ARG A 169 -7.69 -11.13 18.65
CA ARG A 169 -6.79 -10.44 19.56
C ARG A 169 -5.40 -10.36 18.95
N PHE A 170 -4.87 -9.15 18.88
CA PHE A 170 -3.51 -8.83 18.45
C PHE A 170 -2.80 -8.03 19.55
N HIS A 171 -1.51 -7.79 19.37
CA HIS A 171 -0.71 -6.93 20.22
C HIS A 171 0.12 -5.95 19.39
N VAL A 172 0.48 -4.81 19.98
CA VAL A 172 1.45 -3.89 19.37
C VAL A 172 2.82 -4.53 19.28
N GLY A 173 3.64 -4.08 18.32
CA GLY A 173 5.01 -4.57 18.18
C GLY A 173 5.58 -4.32 16.79
N ASN A 174 6.72 -4.96 16.53
CA ASN A 174 7.36 -4.87 15.23
C ASN A 174 6.46 -5.41 14.12
N GLY A 175 6.34 -4.64 13.04
CA GLY A 175 5.50 -4.99 11.89
C GLY A 175 4.00 -4.82 12.13
N VAL A 176 3.61 -4.10 13.18
CA VAL A 176 2.22 -3.68 13.44
C VAL A 176 2.15 -2.17 13.42
N THR A 177 1.26 -1.63 12.61
CA THR A 177 1.03 -0.18 12.49
C THR A 177 -0.46 0.11 12.49
N PHE A 178 -0.80 1.37 12.76
CA PHE A 178 -2.18 1.84 12.80
C PHE A 178 -2.35 3.06 11.93
N LEU A 179 -3.36 3.06 11.07
CA LEU A 179 -3.57 4.07 10.02
C LEU A 179 -4.85 4.84 10.31
N HIS A 180 -4.76 6.17 10.25
CA HIS A 180 -5.90 7.07 10.38
C HIS A 180 -5.63 8.37 9.62
N GLN A 181 -6.67 8.97 9.04
CA GLN A 181 -6.54 10.27 8.36
C GLN A 181 -6.34 11.40 9.37
#